data_AF-A0A0W0YHF6-F1
#
_entry.id   AF-A0A0W0YHF6-F1
#
_cell.length_a   1.000
_cell.length_b   1.000
_cell.length_c   1.000
_cell.angle_alpha   90.00
_cell.angle_beta   90.00
_cell.angle_gamma   90.00
#
_symmetry.space_group_name_H-M   'P 1'
#
loop_
_entity.id
_entity.type
_entity.pdbx_description
1 polymer ?
#
loop_
_entity_poly.entity_id
_entity_poly.type
_entity_poly.pdbx_seq_one_letter_code
_entity_poly.pdbx_strand_id
1 'polypeptide(L)'
;MITSDKQYEVAKQQLAMLNDSLHAPAKTDVPKIIQEAGHAQVQELMAEIKAKIDEYDKLKNSDLSDLEIHSLRDLMITPIRYRIASKMSIDTFGHKVGISARQIIRYEKEEYKNAKTTTLTKILDKLDIHIDGRVGEFESKSITCLSINGSGR
;
A
#
# COMPACT_ATOMS: atom_id res chain seq x y z
N MET A 1 3.14 2.65 -1.92
CA MET A 1 2.28 2.53 -0.71
C MET A 1 1.96 3.93 -0.16
N ILE A 2 0.81 4.13 0.49
CA ILE A 2 0.54 5.31 1.33
C ILE A 2 1.08 5.05 2.74
N THR A 3 1.87 5.95 3.30
CA THR A 3 2.51 5.72 4.61
C THR A 3 2.00 6.64 5.72
N SER A 4 1.21 7.67 5.40
CA SER A 4 0.78 8.67 6.39
C SER A 4 -0.63 9.17 6.13
N ASP A 5 -1.30 9.66 7.18
CA ASP A 5 -2.61 10.29 7.08
C ASP A 5 -2.60 11.47 6.10
N LYS A 6 -1.51 12.25 6.05
CA LYS A 6 -1.38 13.35 5.08
C LYS A 6 -1.41 12.85 3.64
N GLN A 7 -0.68 11.78 3.32
CA GLN A 7 -0.69 11.19 1.98
C GLN A 7 -2.06 10.59 1.65
N TYR A 8 -2.72 9.99 2.64
CA TYR A 8 -4.07 9.44 2.53
C TYR A 8 -5.10 10.52 2.16
N GLU A 9 -5.11 11.66 2.86
CA GLU A 9 -6.01 12.78 2.54
C GLU A 9 -5.74 13.37 1.16
N VAL A 10 -4.46 13.51 0.77
CA VAL A 10 -4.09 13.96 -0.58
C VAL A 10 -4.58 12.97 -1.63
N ALA A 11 -4.45 11.66 -1.40
CA ALA A 11 -4.92 10.63 -2.33
C ALA A 11 -6.45 10.68 -2.50
N LYS A 12 -7.20 10.88 -1.42
CA LYS A 12 -8.66 11.08 -1.48
C LYS A 12 -9.06 12.31 -2.29
N GLN A 13 -8.38 13.43 -2.06
CA GLN A 13 -8.62 14.66 -2.82
C GLN A 13 -8.33 14.47 -4.31
N GLN A 14 -7.20 13.82 -4.66
CA GLN A 14 -6.86 13.49 -6.04
C GLN A 14 -7.91 12.61 -6.69
N LEU A 15 -8.40 11.59 -5.99
CA LEU A 15 -9.45 10.71 -6.49
C LEU A 15 -10.75 11.48 -6.76
N ALA A 16 -11.15 12.39 -5.87
CA ALA A 16 -12.33 13.23 -6.07
C ALA A 16 -12.16 14.12 -7.31
N MET A 17 -11.02 14.79 -7.46
CA MET A 17 -10.74 15.65 -8.63
C MET A 17 -10.74 14.87 -9.96
N LEU A 18 -10.20 13.66 -9.98
CA LEU A 18 -10.23 12.79 -11.16
C LEU A 18 -11.65 12.34 -11.48
N ASN A 19 -12.43 12.01 -10.45
CA ASN A 19 -13.84 11.64 -10.62
C ASN A 19 -14.64 12.81 -11.21
N ASP A 20 -14.46 14.02 -10.71
CA ASP A 20 -15.13 15.22 -11.25
C ASP A 20 -14.72 15.46 -12.72
N SER A 21 -13.45 15.23 -13.05
CA SER A 21 -12.93 15.36 -14.42
C SER A 21 -13.57 14.37 -15.40
N LEU A 22 -13.92 13.16 -14.94
CA LEU A 22 -14.66 12.17 -15.76
C LEU A 22 -16.13 12.55 -16.01
N HIS A 23 -16.72 13.35 -15.12
CA HIS A 23 -18.12 13.79 -15.25
C HIS A 23 -18.25 15.16 -15.95
N ALA A 24 -17.13 15.83 -16.20
CA ALA A 24 -17.11 17.09 -16.93
C ALA A 24 -17.55 16.88 -18.39
N PRO A 25 -18.26 17.84 -18.99
CA PRO A 25 -18.72 17.73 -20.36
C PRO A 25 -17.54 17.59 -21.33
N ALA A 26 -17.65 16.63 -22.25
CA ALA A 26 -16.64 16.39 -23.27
C ALA A 26 -16.44 17.63 -24.16
N LYS A 27 -15.19 17.92 -24.50
CA LYS A 27 -14.88 18.98 -25.46
C LYS A 27 -15.32 18.54 -26.85
N THR A 28 -16.15 19.36 -27.49
CA THR A 28 -16.79 19.07 -28.80
C THR A 28 -15.79 18.91 -29.94
N ASP A 29 -14.56 19.40 -29.79
CA ASP A 29 -13.52 19.46 -30.82
C ASP A 29 -12.51 18.29 -30.75
N VAL A 30 -12.74 17.31 -29.86
CA VAL A 30 -11.83 16.16 -29.70
C VAL A 30 -12.42 14.92 -30.38
N PRO A 31 -11.66 14.21 -31.24
CA PRO A 31 -12.10 12.94 -31.82
C PRO A 31 -12.51 11.92 -30.75
N LYS A 32 -13.62 11.19 -30.98
CA LYS A 32 -14.20 10.23 -30.02
C LYS A 32 -13.20 9.21 -29.48
N ILE A 33 -12.34 8.68 -30.36
CA ILE A 33 -11.29 7.70 -29.99
C ILE A 33 -10.32 8.29 -28.95
N ILE A 34 -9.96 9.56 -29.09
CA ILE A 34 -9.06 10.25 -28.16
C ILE A 34 -9.77 10.49 -26.82
N GLN A 35 -11.06 10.81 -26.84
CA GLN A 35 -11.87 10.95 -25.62
C GLN A 35 -11.94 9.63 -24.85
N GLU A 36 -12.25 8.52 -25.54
CA GLU A 36 -12.34 7.17 -24.95
C GLU A 36 -11.00 6.74 -24.33
N ALA A 37 -9.89 6.94 -25.04
CA ALA A 37 -8.55 6.63 -24.53
C ALA A 37 -8.20 7.47 -23.27
N GLY A 38 -8.56 8.76 -23.26
CA GLY A 38 -8.38 9.63 -22.10
C GLY A 38 -9.21 9.19 -20.89
N HIS A 39 -10.47 8.80 -21.11
CA HIS A 39 -11.31 8.23 -20.06
C HIS A 39 -10.72 6.95 -19.46
N ALA A 40 -10.27 6.02 -20.32
CA ALA A 40 -9.67 4.77 -19.87
C ALA A 40 -8.40 5.03 -19.03
N GLN A 41 -7.54 5.96 -19.45
CA GLN A 41 -6.34 6.34 -18.71
C GLN A 41 -6.67 6.92 -17.32
N VAL A 42 -7.67 7.81 -17.23
CA VAL A 42 -8.10 8.38 -15.95
C VAL A 42 -8.70 7.30 -15.05
N GLN A 43 -9.47 6.37 -15.59
CA GLN A 43 -10.02 5.24 -14.83
C GLN A 43 -8.94 4.33 -14.26
N GLU A 44 -7.89 4.02 -15.03
CA GLU A 44 -6.74 3.25 -14.58
C GLU A 44 -6.01 3.96 -13.43
N LEU A 45 -5.73 5.25 -13.58
CA LEU A 45 -5.12 6.06 -12.52
C LEU A 45 -5.98 6.08 -11.23
N MET A 46 -7.30 6.22 -11.38
CA MET A 46 -8.22 6.15 -10.24
C MET A 46 -8.19 4.77 -9.56
N ALA A 47 -8.10 3.68 -10.33
CA ALA A 47 -7.99 2.33 -9.79
C ALA A 47 -6.69 2.15 -8.98
N GLU A 48 -5.57 2.67 -9.46
CA GLU A 48 -4.30 2.65 -8.71
C GLU A 48 -4.38 3.44 -7.39
N ILE A 49 -5.00 4.62 -7.41
CA ILE A 49 -5.15 5.45 -6.21
C ILE A 49 -6.08 4.75 -5.20
N LYS A 50 -7.20 4.18 -5.67
CA LYS A 50 -8.12 3.39 -4.83
C LYS A 50 -7.40 2.22 -4.17
N ALA A 51 -6.62 1.44 -4.94
CA ALA A 51 -5.88 0.31 -4.39
C ALA A 51 -4.92 0.72 -3.26
N LYS A 52 -4.25 1.87 -3.40
CA LYS A 52 -3.36 2.41 -2.36
C LYS A 52 -4.11 2.89 -1.11
N ILE A 53 -5.30 3.48 -1.28
CA ILE A 53 -6.19 3.89 -0.19
C ILE A 53 -6.69 2.65 0.55
N ASP A 54 -7.19 1.66 -0.17
CA ASP A 54 -7.69 0.41 0.40
C ASP A 54 -6.61 -0.37 1.15
N GLU A 55 -5.38 -0.40 0.61
CA GLU A 55 -4.21 -0.98 1.29
C GLU A 55 -3.95 -0.27 2.63
N TYR A 56 -3.96 1.06 2.63
CA TYR A 56 -3.75 1.84 3.85
C TYR A 56 -4.85 1.63 4.89
N ASP A 57 -6.12 1.63 4.46
CA ASP A 57 -7.26 1.41 5.34
C ASP A 57 -7.25 -0.01 5.93
N LYS A 58 -6.89 -1.02 5.15
CA LYS A 58 -6.70 -2.39 5.65
C LYS A 58 -5.60 -2.43 6.71
N LEU A 59 -4.44 -1.83 6.45
CA LEU A 59 -3.31 -1.81 7.40
C LEU A 59 -3.62 -1.02 8.67
N LYS A 60 -4.34 0.09 8.57
CA LYS A 60 -4.70 0.93 9.72
C LYS A 60 -5.71 0.24 10.66
N ASN A 61 -6.49 -0.69 10.11
CA ASN A 61 -7.52 -1.44 10.82
C ASN A 61 -7.10 -2.89 11.14
N SER A 62 -5.96 -3.36 10.66
CA SER A 62 -5.44 -4.71 10.96
C SER A 62 -4.75 -4.77 12.31
N ASP A 63 -4.82 -5.93 12.96
CA ASP A 63 -3.98 -6.21 14.11
C ASP A 63 -2.57 -6.60 13.67
N LEU A 64 -1.58 -6.44 14.56
CA LEU A 64 -0.19 -6.81 14.27
C LEU A 64 -0.03 -8.31 13.96
N SER A 65 -0.88 -9.16 14.53
CA SER A 65 -0.90 -10.61 14.28
C SER A 65 -1.29 -10.97 12.85
N ASP A 66 -1.94 -10.06 12.12
CA ASP A 66 -2.44 -10.30 10.77
C ASP A 66 -1.41 -9.91 9.70
N LEU A 67 -0.25 -9.37 10.10
CA LEU A 67 0.78 -8.93 9.18
C LEU A 67 1.64 -10.10 8.70
N GLU A 68 1.28 -10.64 7.55
CA GLU A 68 2.05 -11.70 6.90
C GLU A 68 3.18 -11.16 6.00
N ILE A 69 4.29 -11.90 5.91
CA ILE A 69 5.46 -11.60 5.09
C ILE A 69 5.68 -12.75 4.11
N HIS A 70 5.40 -12.53 2.82
CA HIS A 70 5.48 -13.57 1.78
C HIS A 70 6.63 -13.37 0.80
N SER A 71 7.31 -12.23 0.87
CA SER A 71 8.39 -11.88 -0.05
C SER A 71 9.44 -11.00 0.62
N LEU A 72 10.61 -10.88 -0.02
CA LEU A 72 11.62 -9.91 0.38
C LEU A 72 11.04 -8.49 0.38
N ARG A 73 10.18 -8.15 -0.58
CA ARG A 73 9.55 -6.83 -0.63
C ARG A 73 8.69 -6.59 0.60
N ASP A 74 7.88 -7.57 1.00
CA ASP A 74 7.03 -7.48 2.20
C ASP A 74 7.88 -7.27 3.44
N LEU A 75 9.01 -7.99 3.54
CA LEU A 75 9.96 -7.83 4.64
C LEU A 75 10.50 -6.39 4.70
N MET A 76 10.93 -5.83 3.55
CA MET A 76 11.47 -4.47 3.48
C MET A 76 10.44 -3.42 3.93
N ILE A 77 9.15 -3.59 3.58
CA ILE A 77 8.09 -2.64 3.96
C ILE A 77 7.45 -2.93 5.33
N THR A 78 7.81 -4.04 5.98
CA THR A 78 7.25 -4.44 7.27
C THR A 78 7.35 -3.35 8.35
N PRO A 79 8.46 -2.58 8.48
CA PRO A 79 8.52 -1.46 9.42
C PRO A 79 7.39 -0.44 9.24
N ILE A 80 7.01 -0.16 7.99
CA ILE A 80 5.92 0.77 7.65
C ILE A 80 4.57 0.16 8.06
N ARG A 81 4.34 -1.10 7.66
CA ARG A 81 3.10 -1.85 7.98
C ARG A 81 2.88 -1.95 9.48
N TYR A 82 3.92 -2.33 10.23
CA TYR A 82 3.91 -2.38 11.69
C TYR A 82 3.52 -1.03 12.29
N ARG A 83 4.15 0.06 11.83
CA ARG A 83 3.90 1.40 12.36
C ARG A 83 2.44 1.84 12.15
N ILE A 84 1.90 1.61 10.96
CA ILE A 84 0.53 1.98 10.61
C ILE A 84 -0.49 1.17 11.41
N ALA A 85 -0.33 -0.16 11.46
CA ALA A 85 -1.19 -1.05 12.24
C ALA A 85 -1.15 -0.71 13.75
N SER A 86 0.04 -0.36 14.25
CA SER A 86 0.22 0.09 15.64
C SER A 86 -0.24 1.54 15.89
N LYS A 87 -0.71 2.26 14.87
CA LYS A 87 -1.12 3.68 14.94
C LYS A 87 -0.03 4.58 15.53
N MET A 88 1.24 4.23 15.30
CA MET A 88 2.38 4.96 15.84
C MET A 88 2.74 6.16 14.95
N SER A 89 3.02 7.29 15.59
CA SER A 89 3.65 8.42 14.92
C SER A 89 5.08 8.06 14.49
N ILE A 90 5.64 8.82 13.57
CA ILE A 90 7.02 8.63 13.12
C ILE A 90 8.01 8.80 14.28
N ASP A 91 7.79 9.77 15.16
CA ASP A 91 8.65 10.01 16.32
C ASP A 91 8.57 8.84 17.32
N THR A 92 7.35 8.39 17.65
CA THR A 92 7.13 7.26 18.55
C THR A 92 7.79 5.98 18.02
N PHE A 93 7.62 5.71 16.72
CA PHE A 93 8.26 4.57 16.07
C PHE A 93 9.78 4.70 16.05
N GLY A 94 10.29 5.88 15.71
CA GLY A 94 11.72 6.18 15.75
C GLY A 94 12.34 5.92 17.12
N HIS A 95 11.69 6.36 18.20
CA HIS A 95 12.12 6.06 19.57
C HIS A 95 12.12 4.56 19.87
N LYS A 96 11.06 3.83 19.46
CA LYS A 96 10.97 2.38 19.65
C LYS A 96 12.13 1.61 19.00
N VAL A 97 12.50 2.00 17.76
CA VAL A 97 13.53 1.29 16.98
C VAL A 97 14.92 1.91 17.11
N GLY A 98 15.08 3.00 17.87
CA GLY A 98 16.35 3.69 18.07
C GLY A 98 16.87 4.45 16.85
N ILE A 99 15.97 4.94 15.99
CA ILE A 99 16.30 5.66 14.76
C ILE A 99 15.59 7.03 14.78
N SER A 100 16.28 8.09 14.35
CA SER A 100 15.66 9.43 14.35
C SER A 100 14.47 9.53 13.39
N ALA A 101 13.47 10.34 13.73
CA ALA A 101 12.27 10.53 12.91
C ALA A 101 12.59 10.96 11.47
N ARG A 102 13.55 11.88 11.29
CA ARG A 102 14.02 12.30 9.95
C ARG A 102 14.56 11.12 9.13
N GLN A 103 15.22 10.18 9.78
CA GLN A 103 15.78 9.00 9.14
C GLN A 103 14.69 7.99 8.78
N ILE A 104 13.68 7.80 9.65
CA ILE A 104 12.47 7.01 9.36
C ILE A 104 11.75 7.60 8.14
N ILE A 105 11.46 8.91 8.11
CA ILE A 105 10.81 9.57 6.96
C ILE A 105 11.55 9.26 5.65
N ARG A 106 12.89 9.35 5.67
CA ARG A 106 13.69 9.05 4.48
C ARG A 106 13.57 7.59 4.06
N TYR A 107 13.57 6.66 5.00
CA TYR A 107 13.44 5.24 4.68
C TYR A 107 12.04 4.88 4.20
N GLU A 108 10.98 5.37 4.85
CA GLU A 108 9.61 5.08 4.42
C GLU A 108 9.31 5.63 3.03
N LYS A 109 9.84 6.82 2.69
CA LYS A 109 9.69 7.40 1.34
C LYS A 109 10.20 6.46 0.25
N GLU A 110 11.28 5.74 0.52
CA GLU A 110 11.93 4.82 -0.42
C GLU A 110 11.54 3.35 -0.17
N GLU A 111 10.50 3.09 0.62
CA GLU A 111 10.06 1.73 0.99
C GLU A 111 11.23 0.89 1.56
N TYR A 112 12.13 1.53 2.31
CA TYR A 112 13.37 0.97 2.86
C TYR A 112 14.38 0.42 1.83
N LYS A 113 14.16 0.57 0.52
CA LYS A 113 15.06 0.06 -0.54
C LYS A 113 16.49 0.58 -0.42
N ASN A 114 16.64 1.80 0.09
CA ASN A 114 17.93 2.47 0.28
C ASN A 114 18.48 2.33 1.71
N ALA A 115 17.83 1.54 2.58
CA ALA A 115 18.34 1.26 3.91
C ALA A 115 19.50 0.26 3.81
N LYS A 116 20.57 0.51 4.58
CA LYS A 116 21.63 -0.49 4.74
C LYS A 116 21.03 -1.71 5.44
N THR A 117 21.45 -2.90 5.03
CA THR A 117 21.01 -4.16 5.66
C THR A 117 21.19 -4.12 7.17
N THR A 118 22.32 -3.61 7.66
CA THR A 118 22.60 -3.46 9.09
C THR A 118 21.59 -2.57 9.82
N THR A 119 21.05 -1.54 9.16
CA THR A 119 20.01 -0.69 9.75
C THR A 119 18.66 -1.37 9.72
N LEU A 120 18.31 -2.03 8.61
CA LEU A 120 17.04 -2.75 8.50
C LEU A 120 16.96 -3.88 9.53
N THR A 121 18.00 -4.71 9.65
CA THR A 121 18.06 -5.77 10.67
C THR A 121 17.87 -5.22 12.07
N LYS A 122 18.57 -4.14 12.45
CA LYS A 122 18.38 -3.48 13.77
C LYS A 122 16.95 -3.04 14.02
N ILE A 123 16.25 -2.55 12.99
CA ILE A 123 14.84 -2.16 13.10
C ILE A 123 14.00 -3.41 13.30
N LEU A 124 14.15 -4.42 12.45
CA LEU A 124 13.37 -5.66 12.51
C LEU A 124 13.55 -6.41 13.84
N ASP A 125 14.77 -6.44 14.40
CA ASP A 125 15.06 -7.02 15.71
C ASP A 125 14.27 -6.35 16.85
N LYS A 126 13.89 -5.07 16.70
CA LYS A 126 13.07 -4.33 17.67
C LYS A 126 11.57 -4.54 17.52
N LEU A 127 11.15 -5.16 16.41
CA LEU A 127 9.75 -5.43 16.10
C LEU A 127 9.35 -6.88 16.42
N ASP A 128 10.28 -7.71 16.90
CA ASP A 128 10.06 -9.13 17.26
C ASP A 128 9.46 -9.94 16.10
N ILE A 129 10.00 -9.72 14.88
CA ILE A 129 9.51 -10.36 13.67
C ILE A 129 10.12 -11.75 13.56
N HIS A 130 9.26 -12.76 13.49
CA HIS A 130 9.66 -14.14 13.20
C HIS A 130 9.50 -14.43 11.69
N ILE A 131 10.56 -14.94 11.06
CA ILE A 131 10.56 -15.30 9.64
C ILE A 131 10.97 -16.77 9.54
N ASP A 132 10.06 -17.59 9.01
CA ASP A 132 10.37 -18.95 8.55
C ASP A 132 10.39 -18.91 7.01
N GLY A 133 11.56 -19.21 6.44
CA GLY A 133 11.79 -19.19 5.00
C GLY A 133 11.99 -20.61 4.48
N ARG A 134 11.35 -20.91 3.35
CA ARG A 134 11.60 -22.14 2.59
C ARG A 134 12.13 -21.77 1.20
N VAL A 135 12.98 -22.61 0.65
CA VAL A 135 13.53 -22.44 -0.71
C VAL A 135 12.95 -23.53 -1.59
N GLY A 136 12.31 -23.14 -2.69
CA GLY A 136 11.65 -24.06 -3.62
C GLY A 136 10.74 -23.32 -4.60
N GLU A 137 10.12 -24.06 -5.52
CA GLU A 137 9.08 -23.53 -6.39
C GLU A 137 7.76 -23.46 -5.59
N PHE A 138 7.27 -22.23 -5.34
CA PHE A 138 6.01 -22.00 -4.67
C PHE A 138 4.96 -21.61 -5.69
N GLU A 139 3.89 -22.40 -5.81
CA GLU A 139 2.74 -21.99 -6.62
C GLU A 139 1.96 -20.89 -5.90
N SER A 140 1.80 -19.75 -6.57
CA SER A 140 0.95 -18.65 -6.12
C SER A 140 -0.49 -19.16 -5.97
N LYS A 141 -1.00 -19.28 -4.74
CA LYS A 141 -2.42 -19.59 -4.53
C LYS A 141 -3.27 -18.49 -5.16
N SER A 142 -3.82 -18.77 -6.34
CA SER A 142 -4.90 -17.99 -6.92
C SER A 142 -6.12 -18.19 -6.02
N ILE A 143 -6.59 -17.12 -5.39
CA ILE A 143 -7.87 -17.13 -4.68
C ILE A 143 -8.95 -17.28 -5.77
N THR A 144 -9.33 -18.51 -6.07
CA THR A 144 -10.50 -18.78 -6.90
C THR A 144 -11.72 -18.41 -6.06
N CYS A 145 -12.36 -17.28 -6.38
CA CYS A 145 -13.69 -16.97 -5.90
C CYS A 145 -14.59 -18.19 -6.16
N LEU A 146 -15.03 -18.85 -5.10
CA LEU A 146 -16.11 -19.81 -5.14
C LEU A 146 -17.37 -19.07 -5.58
N SER A 147 -17.69 -19.12 -6.88
CA SER A 147 -19.04 -18.84 -7.34
C SER A 147 -19.91 -19.98 -6.82
N ILE A 148 -20.62 -19.74 -5.73
CA ILE A 148 -21.66 -20.65 -5.26
C ILE A 148 -22.84 -20.51 -6.23
N ASN A 149 -22.79 -21.25 -7.33
CA ASN A 149 -23.98 -21.57 -8.11
C ASN A 149 -24.74 -22.65 -7.34
N GLY A 150 -25.67 -22.21 -6.49
CA GLY A 150 -26.67 -23.05 -5.86
C GLY A 150 -28.02 -22.86 -6.53
N SER A 151 -28.25 -23.54 -7.65
CA SER A 151 -29.58 -23.79 -8.19
C SER A 151 -30.25 -24.95 -7.44
N GLY A 152 -31.53 -24.81 -7.07
CA GLY A 152 -32.42 -25.86 -6.57
C GLY A 152 -33.00 -25.50 -5.21
N ARG A 153 -34.31 -25.33 -5.01
CA ARG A 153 -35.49 -25.87 -5.70
C ARG A 153 -36.58 -24.82 -5.80
#